data_AF-A0A946IZA2-F1
#
_entry.id   AF-A0A946IZA2-F1
#
_cell.length_a   1.000
_cell.length_b   1.000
_cell.length_c   1.000
_cell.angle_alpha   90.00
_cell.angle_beta   90.00
_cell.angle_gamma   90.00
#
_symmetry.space_group_name_H-M   'P 1'
#
loop_
_entity.id
_entity.type
_entity.pdbx_description
1 polymer ?
#
loop_
_entity_poly.entity_id
_entity_poly.type
_entity_poly.pdbx_seq_one_letter_code
_entity_poly.pdbx_strand_id
1 'polypeptide(L)'
;MPRGIIYLIFLLVISCAKNSLVYEEIPEDVLFSCIDYDRVTDPNFDSDDLYAFWDIFVADAKCSMRNNPDYDNLNSIVNMYYEYESAALTASGEVLDYGAYAASSCNDEVVRVGIAFRYWNDINIWQKLGLMYHEFGHDVLRYAHSTNPDDIMHPSSPFANTYNGFIKSKNRFFDKKFEGINYIDCSWYN
;
A
#
# COMPACT_ATOMS: atom_id res chain seq x y z
N MET A 1 33.09 -80.83 5.60
CA MET A 1 33.38 -79.57 6.32
C MET A 1 34.30 -78.75 5.40
N PRO A 2 33.96 -77.51 5.02
CA PRO A 2 33.65 -76.41 5.93
C PRO A 2 32.28 -75.75 5.70
N ARG A 3 31.93 -74.93 6.68
CA ARG A 3 30.68 -74.18 6.85
C ARG A 3 30.82 -72.81 6.18
N GLY A 4 29.90 -72.45 5.30
CA GLY A 4 29.78 -71.09 4.76
C GLY A 4 28.48 -70.47 5.29
N ILE A 5 28.59 -69.67 6.35
CA ILE A 5 27.51 -68.79 6.82
C ILE A 5 27.54 -67.54 5.91
N ILE A 6 26.44 -67.22 5.25
CA ILE A 6 26.27 -65.90 4.61
C ILE A 6 24.98 -65.27 5.15
N TYR A 7 25.18 -64.06 5.65
CA TYR A 7 24.29 -63.25 6.46
C TYR A 7 23.07 -62.74 5.69
N LEU A 8 21.89 -62.91 6.28
CA LEU A 8 20.66 -62.26 5.83
C LEU A 8 20.65 -60.81 6.35
N ILE A 9 20.91 -59.84 5.47
CA ILE A 9 20.78 -58.41 5.81
C ILE A 9 19.29 -58.06 5.78
N PHE A 10 18.70 -57.85 6.96
CA PHE A 10 17.36 -57.29 7.12
C PHE A 10 17.45 -55.76 7.01
N LEU A 11 17.01 -55.20 5.88
CA LEU A 11 16.83 -53.76 5.71
C LEU A 11 15.55 -53.32 6.45
N LEU A 12 15.73 -52.73 7.64
CA LEU A 12 14.68 -52.00 8.34
C LEU A 12 14.43 -50.67 7.64
N VAL A 13 13.36 -50.60 6.86
CA VAL A 13 12.81 -49.34 6.35
C VAL A 13 12.13 -48.59 7.49
N ILE A 14 12.86 -47.64 8.09
CA ILE A 14 12.28 -46.68 9.03
C ILE A 14 11.54 -45.63 8.20
N SER A 15 10.22 -45.75 8.12
CA SER A 15 9.36 -44.72 7.57
C SER A 15 9.28 -43.55 8.56
N CYS A 16 9.91 -42.42 8.22
CA CYS A 16 9.65 -41.16 8.91
C CYS A 16 8.23 -40.70 8.58
N ALA A 17 7.28 -40.89 9.50
CA ALA A 17 6.02 -40.17 9.47
C ALA A 17 6.33 -38.67 9.62
N LYS A 18 6.14 -37.88 8.57
CA LYS A 18 6.08 -36.42 8.68
C LYS A 18 4.89 -36.09 9.56
N ASN A 19 5.13 -35.74 10.82
CA ASN A 19 4.14 -35.02 11.62
C ASN A 19 3.93 -33.67 10.93
N SER A 20 2.90 -33.59 10.09
CA SER A 20 2.37 -32.33 9.62
C SER A 20 1.68 -31.67 10.82
N LEU A 21 2.40 -30.79 11.51
CA LEU A 21 1.77 -29.85 12.41
C LEU A 21 0.87 -28.98 11.53
N VAL A 22 -0.42 -29.27 11.52
CA VAL A 22 -1.44 -28.35 10.99
C VAL A 22 -1.42 -27.16 11.95
N TYR A 23 -0.77 -26.08 11.54
CA TYR A 23 -0.84 -24.82 12.27
C TYR A 23 -2.26 -24.31 12.04
N GLU A 24 -3.11 -24.39 13.07
CA GLU A 24 -4.42 -23.76 13.05
C GLU A 24 -4.18 -22.25 13.03
N GLU A 25 -4.40 -21.64 11.87
CA GLU A 25 -4.28 -20.21 11.68
C GLU A 25 -5.39 -19.55 12.50
N ILE A 26 -5.03 -18.92 13.62
CA ILE A 26 -6.00 -18.18 14.45
C ILE A 26 -6.48 -16.99 13.59
N PRO A 27 -7.78 -16.89 13.28
CA PRO A 27 -8.29 -15.79 12.45
C PRO A 27 -7.98 -14.46 13.15
N GLU A 28 -7.27 -13.55 12.45
CA GLU A 28 -7.03 -12.20 12.94
C GLU A 28 -8.36 -11.43 12.93
N ASP A 29 -8.68 -10.77 14.05
CA ASP A 29 -9.87 -9.91 14.11
C ASP A 29 -9.77 -8.80 13.05
N VAL A 30 -10.84 -8.62 12.28
CA VAL A 30 -10.94 -7.54 11.29
C VAL A 30 -10.99 -6.20 12.02
N LEU A 31 -10.05 -5.31 11.72
CA LEU A 31 -9.99 -4.00 12.36
C LEU A 31 -11.15 -3.11 11.94
N PHE A 32 -11.62 -2.27 12.86
CA PHE A 32 -12.67 -1.32 12.56
C PHE A 32 -12.18 -0.21 11.60
N SER A 33 -13.01 0.07 10.60
CA SER A 33 -12.96 1.29 9.79
C SER A 33 -14.35 1.94 9.80
N CYS A 34 -14.38 3.27 9.85
CA CYS A 34 -15.65 4.00 9.83
C CYS A 34 -16.19 4.23 8.41
N ILE A 35 -15.37 3.98 7.39
CA ILE A 35 -15.82 3.79 6.01
C ILE A 35 -15.72 2.31 5.61
N ASP A 36 -16.62 1.92 4.72
CA ASP A 36 -16.68 0.59 4.14
C ASP A 36 -15.70 0.46 2.96
N TYR A 37 -14.77 -0.49 3.08
CA TYR A 37 -13.78 -0.80 2.06
C TYR A 37 -14.17 -2.01 1.20
N ASP A 38 -15.32 -2.64 1.44
CA ASP A 38 -15.79 -3.79 0.65
C ASP A 38 -15.88 -3.41 -0.83
N ARG A 39 -16.22 -2.14 -1.12
CA ARG A 39 -16.25 -1.58 -2.48
C ARG A 39 -14.94 -1.79 -3.24
N VAL A 40 -13.77 -1.64 -2.60
CA VAL A 40 -12.49 -1.78 -3.33
C VAL A 40 -12.12 -3.24 -3.56
N THR A 41 -12.68 -4.16 -2.77
CA THR A 41 -12.50 -5.60 -2.94
C THR A 41 -13.54 -6.24 -3.86
N ASP A 42 -14.55 -5.49 -4.30
CA ASP A 42 -15.51 -5.97 -5.29
C ASP A 42 -14.76 -6.32 -6.59
N PRO A 43 -14.95 -7.52 -7.17
CA PRO A 43 -14.34 -7.89 -8.45
C PRO A 43 -14.68 -6.95 -9.61
N ASN A 44 -15.75 -6.16 -9.51
CA ASN A 44 -16.18 -5.17 -10.49
C ASN A 44 -15.71 -3.76 -10.16
N PHE A 45 -14.91 -3.57 -9.10
CA PHE A 45 -14.30 -2.29 -8.82
C PHE A 45 -13.31 -1.94 -9.93
N ASP A 46 -13.56 -0.82 -10.59
CA ASP A 46 -12.64 -0.28 -11.60
C ASP A 46 -11.42 0.33 -10.88
N SER A 47 -10.39 -0.49 -10.70
CA SER A 47 -9.15 -0.02 -10.09
C SER A 47 -8.33 0.91 -11.00
N ASP A 48 -8.82 1.24 -12.20
CA ASP A 48 -8.24 2.28 -13.06
C ASP A 48 -8.98 3.61 -12.96
N ASP A 49 -10.14 3.64 -12.28
CA ASP A 49 -10.79 4.87 -11.87
C ASP A 49 -10.04 5.49 -10.67
N LEU A 50 -8.98 6.24 -10.98
CA LEU A 50 -8.17 6.94 -9.97
C LEU A 50 -9.01 7.88 -9.09
N TYR A 51 -10.10 8.44 -9.62
CA TYR A 51 -10.97 9.35 -8.88
C TYR A 51 -11.78 8.62 -7.80
N ALA A 52 -12.06 7.34 -7.97
CA ALA A 52 -12.66 6.54 -6.91
C ALA A 52 -11.77 6.46 -5.64
N PHE A 53 -10.44 6.47 -5.81
CA PHE A 53 -9.52 6.49 -4.66
C PHE A 53 -9.52 7.84 -3.94
N TRP A 54 -9.70 8.94 -4.68
CA TRP A 54 -9.91 10.27 -4.10
C TRP A 54 -11.20 10.31 -3.28
N ASP A 55 -12.33 9.87 -3.85
CA ASP A 55 -13.61 9.83 -3.13
C ASP A 55 -13.53 9.04 -1.82
N ILE A 56 -12.81 7.90 -1.84
CA ILE A 56 -12.55 7.08 -0.67
C ILE A 56 -11.72 7.84 0.37
N PHE A 57 -10.63 8.50 -0.06
CA PHE A 57 -9.81 9.32 0.82
C PHE A 57 -10.59 10.44 1.48
N VAL A 58 -11.42 11.18 0.72
CA VAL A 58 -12.25 12.26 1.24
C VAL A 58 -13.25 11.74 2.27
N ALA A 59 -13.96 10.66 1.94
CA ALA A 59 -14.92 10.04 2.86
C ALA A 59 -14.24 9.56 4.15
N ASP A 60 -13.06 8.95 4.04
CA ASP A 60 -12.32 8.48 5.20
C ASP A 60 -11.78 9.64 6.04
N ALA A 61 -11.18 10.64 5.42
CA ALA A 61 -10.67 11.82 6.12
C ALA A 61 -11.80 12.51 6.90
N LYS A 62 -12.95 12.72 6.26
CA LYS A 62 -14.14 13.32 6.87
C LYS A 62 -14.67 12.53 8.07
N CYS A 63 -14.48 11.21 8.06
CA CYS A 63 -14.98 10.30 9.08
C CYS A 63 -13.98 10.01 10.21
N SER A 64 -12.69 9.90 9.87
CA SER A 64 -11.61 9.47 10.76
C SER A 64 -10.86 10.64 11.40
N MET A 65 -10.75 11.79 10.72
CA MET A 65 -10.02 12.94 11.26
C MET A 65 -10.90 13.75 12.21
N ARG A 66 -10.32 14.22 13.32
CA ARG A 66 -11.05 14.92 14.40
C ARG A 66 -11.86 16.15 13.97
N ASN A 67 -11.42 16.85 12.93
CA ASN A 67 -12.06 18.07 12.43
C ASN A 67 -13.06 17.81 11.29
N ASN A 68 -13.28 16.54 10.92
CA ASN A 68 -14.15 16.13 9.83
C ASN A 68 -13.95 16.99 8.56
N PRO A 69 -12.70 17.13 8.07
CA PRO A 69 -12.41 17.99 6.92
C PRO A 69 -13.16 17.48 5.70
N ASP A 70 -13.59 18.41 4.86
CA ASP A 70 -14.24 18.11 3.59
C ASP A 70 -13.31 18.55 2.46
N TYR A 71 -12.42 17.65 2.04
CA TYR A 71 -11.38 17.98 1.08
C TYR A 71 -11.93 18.19 -0.34
N ASP A 72 -13.13 17.69 -0.67
CA ASP A 72 -13.81 18.07 -1.92
C ASP A 72 -14.13 19.57 -1.99
N ASN A 73 -14.41 20.19 -0.84
CA ASN A 73 -14.66 21.63 -0.77
C ASN A 73 -13.38 22.47 -0.71
N LEU A 74 -12.28 21.90 -0.19
CA LEU A 74 -11.00 22.60 0.00
C LEU A 74 -10.11 22.49 -1.25
N ASN A 75 -10.08 21.33 -1.89
CA ASN A 75 -9.25 21.00 -3.03
C ASN A 75 -10.11 21.03 -4.31
N SER A 76 -10.37 22.24 -4.81
CA SER A 76 -11.28 22.47 -5.94
C SER A 76 -10.83 21.88 -7.29
N ILE A 77 -9.56 21.50 -7.42
CA ILE A 77 -8.99 20.93 -8.64
C ILE A 77 -8.27 19.62 -8.28
N VAL A 78 -8.81 18.50 -8.75
CA VAL A 78 -8.18 17.18 -8.62
C VAL A 78 -7.81 16.68 -10.01
N ASN A 79 -6.53 16.37 -10.23
CA ASN A 79 -6.03 15.83 -11.49
C ASN A 79 -5.10 14.65 -11.24
N MET A 80 -5.55 13.46 -11.60
CA MET A 80 -4.77 12.22 -11.45
C MET A 80 -4.62 11.55 -12.80
N TYR A 81 -3.41 11.07 -13.10
CA TYR A 81 -3.10 10.49 -14.40
C TYR A 81 -2.01 9.43 -14.31
N TYR A 82 -2.02 8.54 -15.31
CA TYR A 82 -0.96 7.58 -15.52
C TYR A 82 0.19 8.18 -16.32
N GLU A 83 1.40 7.89 -15.87
CA GLU A 83 2.63 8.04 -16.62
C GLU A 83 3.05 6.69 -17.19
N TYR A 84 3.40 6.72 -18.47
CA TYR A 84 3.86 5.55 -19.22
C TYR A 84 5.35 5.69 -19.51
N GLU A 85 6.06 4.57 -19.49
CA GLU A 85 7.45 4.52 -19.90
C GLU A 85 7.61 5.05 -21.33
N SER A 86 8.68 5.81 -21.56
CA SER A 86 9.05 6.20 -22.92
C SER A 86 9.43 4.97 -23.75
N ALA A 87 9.28 5.05 -25.07
CA ALA A 87 9.68 3.97 -25.97
C ALA A 87 11.15 3.55 -25.79
N ALA A 88 12.03 4.48 -25.40
CA ALA A 88 13.43 4.20 -25.11
C ALA A 88 13.59 3.34 -23.86
N LEU A 89 12.90 3.68 -22.76
CA LEU A 89 12.90 2.90 -21.51
C LEU A 89 12.29 1.50 -21.74
N THR A 90 11.18 1.43 -22.46
CA THR A 90 10.58 0.14 -22.84
C THR A 90 11.55 -0.72 -23.65
N ALA A 91 12.29 -0.14 -24.60
CA ALA A 91 13.27 -0.84 -25.42
C ALA A 91 14.53 -1.27 -24.65
N SER A 92 14.94 -0.51 -23.63
CA SER A 92 16.06 -0.87 -22.74
C SER A 92 15.67 -1.87 -21.65
N GLY A 93 14.38 -2.14 -21.46
CA GLY A 93 13.87 -2.98 -20.37
C GLY A 93 13.89 -2.28 -19.01
N GLU A 94 14.09 -0.97 -18.99
CA GLU A 94 14.06 -0.14 -17.79
C GLU A 94 12.62 0.30 -17.47
N VAL A 95 12.40 0.72 -16.23
CA VAL A 95 11.13 1.20 -15.72
C VAL A 95 11.31 2.56 -15.06
N LEU A 96 10.21 3.28 -14.85
CA LEU A 96 10.21 4.45 -13.96
C LEU A 96 10.67 4.01 -12.57
N ASP A 97 11.52 4.82 -11.93
CA ASP A 97 12.14 4.53 -10.63
C ASP A 97 11.27 4.96 -9.43
N TYR A 98 10.01 5.32 -9.70
CA TYR A 98 9.01 5.73 -8.71
C TYR A 98 7.66 5.03 -8.97
N GLY A 99 6.84 4.92 -7.92
CA GLY A 99 5.48 4.38 -8.04
C GLY A 99 4.43 5.44 -8.36
N ALA A 100 4.55 6.60 -7.71
CA ALA A 100 3.77 7.81 -7.98
C ALA A 100 4.53 9.04 -7.45
N TYR A 101 4.00 10.23 -7.71
CA TYR A 101 4.44 11.47 -7.08
C TYR A 101 3.28 12.49 -7.00
N ALA A 102 3.33 13.29 -5.94
CA ALA A 102 2.51 14.46 -5.74
C ALA A 102 3.16 15.72 -6.36
N ALA A 103 2.39 16.53 -7.09
CA ALA A 103 2.91 17.61 -7.93
C ALA A 103 2.40 19.00 -7.54
N SER A 104 1.63 19.12 -6.46
CA SER A 104 1.01 20.38 -6.05
C SER A 104 1.04 20.62 -4.54
N SER A 105 2.01 20.04 -3.82
CA SER A 105 2.00 20.01 -2.36
C SER A 105 2.14 21.35 -1.63
N CYS A 106 2.36 22.43 -2.38
CA CYS A 106 2.35 23.81 -1.89
C CYS A 106 1.20 24.66 -2.48
N ASN A 107 0.18 24.01 -3.05
CA ASN A 107 -1.04 24.63 -3.55
C ASN A 107 -2.26 23.97 -2.91
N ASP A 108 -2.87 24.65 -1.95
CA ASP A 108 -3.99 24.10 -1.16
C ASP A 108 -5.26 23.85 -1.98
N GLU A 109 -5.39 24.44 -3.18
CA GLU A 109 -6.57 24.27 -4.03
C GLU A 109 -6.44 23.07 -4.98
N VAL A 110 -5.22 22.55 -5.19
CA VAL A 110 -4.91 21.58 -6.24
C VAL A 110 -4.36 20.29 -5.65
N VAL A 111 -4.94 19.17 -6.05
CA VAL A 111 -4.36 17.83 -5.88
C VAL A 111 -3.94 17.33 -7.26
N ARG A 112 -2.66 17.02 -7.44
CA ARG A 112 -2.11 16.53 -8.69
C ARG A 112 -1.18 15.36 -8.45
N VAL A 113 -1.61 14.18 -8.89
CA VAL A 113 -0.86 12.94 -8.69
C VAL A 113 -0.55 12.29 -10.03
N GLY A 114 0.73 12.04 -10.30
CA GLY A 114 1.20 11.22 -11.41
C GLY A 114 1.53 9.82 -10.92
N ILE A 115 1.02 8.78 -11.60
CA ILE A 115 1.19 7.37 -11.19
C ILE A 115 1.91 6.60 -12.29
N ALA A 116 3.00 5.91 -11.96
CA ALA A 116 3.67 5.04 -12.92
C ALA A 116 2.76 3.85 -13.27
N PHE A 117 2.30 3.76 -14.52
CA PHE A 117 1.29 2.79 -14.95
C PHE A 117 1.73 1.35 -14.70
N ARG A 118 2.97 1.01 -15.00
CA ARG A 118 3.49 -0.34 -14.78
C ARG A 118 3.48 -0.71 -13.31
N TYR A 119 4.00 0.17 -12.46
CA TYR A 119 4.01 -0.02 -11.01
C TYR A 119 2.59 -0.21 -10.46
N TRP A 120 1.63 0.60 -10.91
CA TRP A 120 0.22 0.47 -10.53
C TRP A 120 -0.37 -0.91 -10.83
N ASN A 121 0.00 -1.49 -11.98
CA ASN A 121 -0.46 -2.82 -12.39
C ASN A 121 0.22 -3.97 -11.63
N ASP A 122 1.36 -3.73 -11.00
CA ASP A 122 2.13 -4.73 -10.27
C ASP A 122 1.72 -4.85 -8.78
N ILE A 123 0.87 -3.94 -8.28
CA ILE A 123 0.47 -3.87 -6.87
C ILE A 123 -1.01 -4.23 -6.65
N ASN A 124 -1.32 -4.73 -5.45
CA ASN A 124 -2.68 -5.09 -5.07
C ASN A 124 -3.51 -3.89 -4.60
N ILE A 125 -4.81 -4.08 -4.40
CA ILE A 125 -5.72 -2.98 -4.05
C ILE A 125 -5.38 -2.25 -2.75
N TRP A 126 -4.86 -2.96 -1.73
CA TRP A 126 -4.45 -2.35 -0.46
C TRP A 126 -3.21 -1.49 -0.64
N GLN A 127 -2.28 -1.95 -1.48
CA GLN A 127 -1.11 -1.18 -1.86
C GLN A 127 -1.48 0.03 -2.72
N LYS A 128 -2.47 -0.08 -3.61
CA LYS A 128 -3.02 1.04 -4.38
C LYS A 128 -3.60 2.11 -3.45
N LEU A 129 -4.42 1.71 -2.48
CA LEU A 129 -4.93 2.62 -1.44
C LEU A 129 -3.80 3.29 -0.65
N GLY A 130 -2.79 2.51 -0.21
CA GLY A 130 -1.62 3.04 0.47
C GLY A 130 -0.85 4.08 -0.36
N LEU A 131 -0.62 3.78 -1.65
CA LEU A 131 0.04 4.69 -2.59
C LEU A 131 -0.76 5.97 -2.77
N MET A 132 -2.07 5.88 -3.04
CA MET A 132 -2.89 7.09 -3.21
C MET A 132 -2.93 7.94 -1.94
N TYR A 133 -3.07 7.32 -0.76
CA TYR A 133 -3.05 8.04 0.52
C TYR A 133 -1.68 8.69 0.82
N HIS A 134 -0.58 8.09 0.35
CA HIS A 134 0.75 8.69 0.43
C HIS A 134 0.80 9.99 -0.35
N GLU A 135 0.42 9.96 -1.62
CA GLU A 135 0.46 11.15 -2.49
C GLU A 135 -0.54 12.23 -2.03
N PHE A 136 -1.73 11.84 -1.56
CA PHE A 136 -2.66 12.77 -0.94
C PHE A 136 -2.12 13.32 0.40
N GLY A 137 -1.32 12.55 1.13
CA GLY A 137 -0.62 13.02 2.32
C GLY A 137 0.33 14.17 2.01
N HIS A 138 1.03 14.11 0.87
CA HIS A 138 1.84 15.22 0.38
C HIS A 138 0.97 16.42 -0.03
N ASP A 139 -0.02 16.21 -0.92
CA ASP A 139 -0.77 17.34 -1.50
C ASP A 139 -1.76 18.00 -0.53
N VAL A 140 -2.45 17.21 0.28
CA VAL A 140 -3.54 17.69 1.15
C VAL A 140 -3.06 18.02 2.55
N LEU A 141 -2.18 17.19 3.12
CA LEU A 141 -1.74 17.32 4.51
C LEU A 141 -0.34 17.92 4.64
N ARG A 142 0.35 18.11 3.52
CA ARG A 142 1.74 18.58 3.44
C ARG A 142 2.69 17.73 4.24
N TYR A 143 2.41 16.45 4.44
CA TYR A 143 3.35 15.58 5.13
C TYR A 143 4.60 15.39 4.28
N ALA A 144 5.76 15.45 4.91
CA ALA A 144 7.00 14.95 4.33
C ALA A 144 7.10 13.45 4.60
N HIS A 145 8.08 12.81 3.95
CA HIS A 145 8.36 11.40 4.17
C HIS A 145 8.66 11.06 5.64
N SER A 146 8.08 9.96 6.13
CA SER A 146 8.41 9.38 7.42
C SER A 146 9.61 8.42 7.32
N THR A 147 10.12 8.00 8.48
CA THR A 147 11.27 7.07 8.55
C THR A 147 10.87 5.62 8.84
N ASN A 148 9.65 5.37 9.32
CA ASN A 148 9.20 4.03 9.65
C ASN A 148 8.50 3.38 8.44
N PRO A 149 8.94 2.20 7.98
CA PRO A 149 8.40 1.51 6.81
C PRO A 149 6.94 1.08 6.92
N ASP A 150 6.38 1.02 8.13
CA ASP A 150 4.97 0.67 8.31
C ASP A 150 4.03 1.84 8.02
N ASP A 151 4.54 3.08 7.97
CA ASP A 151 3.73 4.28 7.82
C ASP A 151 3.38 4.57 6.36
N ILE A 152 2.19 5.14 6.13
CA ILE A 152 1.76 5.56 4.80
C ILE A 152 2.75 6.56 4.19
N MET A 153 3.39 7.44 4.98
CA MET A 153 4.33 8.42 4.46
C MET A 153 5.75 7.90 4.23
N HIS A 154 6.01 6.60 4.34
CA HIS A 154 7.34 6.05 4.06
C HIS A 154 7.63 6.13 2.55
N PRO A 155 8.83 6.57 2.12
CA PRO A 155 9.12 6.81 0.69
C PRO A 155 9.25 5.54 -0.15
N SER A 156 9.35 4.36 0.47
CA SER A 156 9.53 3.11 -0.26
C SER A 156 8.34 2.17 -0.15
N SER A 157 7.97 1.61 -1.30
CA SER A 157 7.14 0.42 -1.47
C SER A 157 7.78 -0.84 -0.87
N PRO A 158 7.00 -1.85 -0.44
CA PRO A 158 5.53 -1.91 -0.51
C PRO A 158 4.81 -1.37 0.73
N PHE A 159 3.74 -0.63 0.46
CA PHE A 159 2.68 -0.39 1.44
C PHE A 159 2.06 -1.70 1.92
N ALA A 160 1.29 -1.63 3.00
CA ALA A 160 0.56 -2.77 3.53
C ALA A 160 -0.29 -3.46 2.44
N ASN A 161 -0.16 -4.78 2.34
CA ASN A 161 -0.79 -5.60 1.30
C ASN A 161 -2.05 -6.32 1.78
N THR A 162 -2.53 -6.02 2.99
CA THR A 162 -3.75 -6.58 3.60
C THR A 162 -4.64 -5.46 4.14
N TYR A 163 -5.93 -5.75 4.30
CA TYR A 163 -6.90 -4.85 4.95
C TYR A 163 -6.40 -4.38 6.32
N ASN A 164 -6.10 -5.31 7.23
CA ASN A 164 -5.67 -4.96 8.59
C ASN A 164 -4.36 -4.17 8.59
N GLY A 165 -3.43 -4.48 7.70
CA GLY A 165 -2.20 -3.71 7.56
C GLY A 165 -2.47 -2.27 7.12
N PHE A 166 -3.33 -2.09 6.13
CA PHE A 166 -3.73 -0.78 5.64
C PHE A 166 -4.50 0.01 6.71
N ILE A 167 -5.44 -0.59 7.44
CA ILE A 167 -6.15 0.09 8.54
C ILE A 167 -5.18 0.54 9.64
N LYS A 168 -4.18 -0.28 10.00
CA LYS A 168 -3.16 0.09 11.00
C LYS A 168 -2.36 1.33 10.55
N SER A 169 -1.86 1.34 9.31
CA SER A 169 -1.05 2.44 8.79
C SER A 169 -1.89 3.71 8.58
N LYS A 170 -3.10 3.57 8.05
CA LYS A 170 -4.09 4.64 7.89
C LYS A 170 -4.45 5.33 9.20
N ASN A 171 -4.72 4.55 10.25
CA ASN A 171 -5.09 5.13 11.54
C ASN A 171 -3.94 5.96 12.11
N ARG A 172 -2.68 5.52 11.96
CA ARG A 172 -1.50 6.34 12.34
C ARG A 172 -1.39 7.61 11.51
N PHE A 173 -1.63 7.51 10.21
CA PHE A 173 -1.61 8.63 9.26
C PHE A 173 -2.61 9.74 9.65
N PHE A 174 -3.88 9.39 9.89
CA PHE A 174 -4.91 10.37 10.28
C PHE A 174 -4.76 10.87 11.72
N ASP A 175 -4.31 10.01 12.65
CA ASP A 175 -4.05 10.42 14.04
C ASP A 175 -2.80 11.29 14.20
N LYS A 176 -1.99 11.45 13.14
CA LYS A 176 -0.68 12.12 13.19
C LYS A 176 0.28 11.43 14.16
N LYS A 177 0.17 10.11 14.29
CA LYS A 177 0.94 9.28 15.23
C LYS A 177 1.96 8.41 14.50
N PHE A 178 2.83 9.05 13.73
CA PHE A 178 3.97 8.39 13.10
C PHE A 178 5.29 9.07 13.48
N GLU A 179 6.34 8.27 13.58
CA GLU A 179 7.67 8.75 13.98
C GLU A 179 8.27 9.61 12.88
N GLY A 180 8.92 10.72 13.27
CA GLY A 180 9.54 11.62 12.30
C GLY A 180 8.55 12.41 11.46
N ILE A 181 7.32 12.64 11.96
CA ILE A 181 6.35 13.53 11.29
C ILE A 181 6.98 14.90 11.03
N ASN A 182 7.08 15.22 9.74
CA ASN A 182 7.58 16.48 9.23
C ASN A 182 6.63 16.98 8.14
N TYR A 183 6.77 18.25 7.78
CA TYR A 183 5.93 18.89 6.77
C TYR A 183 6.79 19.48 5.66
N ILE A 184 6.26 19.45 4.44
CA ILE A 184 6.88 20.08 3.27
C ILE A 184 6.95 21.60 3.52
N ASP A 185 8.15 22.17 3.37
CA ASP A 185 8.36 23.60 3.51
C ASP A 185 7.96 24.34 2.22
N CYS A 186 6.84 25.05 2.29
CA CYS A 186 6.31 25.85 1.19
C CYS A 186 6.70 27.32 1.23
N SER A 187 7.58 27.74 2.14
CA SER A 187 7.96 29.16 2.31
C SER A 187 8.62 29.79 1.07
N TRP A 188 9.16 28.96 0.17
CA TRP A 188 9.84 29.35 -1.07
C TRP A 188 8.91 29.56 -2.27
N TYR A 189 7.62 29.26 -2.15
CA TYR A 189 6.62 29.32 -3.23
C TYR A 189 5.70 30.56 -3.17
N ASN A 190 6.10 31.58 -2.40
CA ASN A 190 5.39 32.88 -2.31
C ASN A 190 5.59 33.76 -3.56
#